data_AF-A0AAU3JSV2-F1
#
_entry.id   AF-A0AAU3JSV2-F1
#
_cell.length_a   1.000
_cell.length_b   1.000
_cell.length_c   1.000
_cell.angle_alpha   90.00
_cell.angle_beta   90.00
_cell.angle_gamma   90.00
#
_symmetry.space_group_name_H-M   'P 1'
#
loop_
_entity.id
_entity.type
_entity.pdbx_description
1 polymer ?
#
loop_
_entity_poly.entity_id
_entity_poly.type
_entity_poly.pdbx_seq_one_letter_code
_entity_poly.pdbx_strand_id
1 'polypeptide(L)'
;MSHLTSTEIAGRIEDLYGAPLADLEAHAQDQPPGMLSALLGMHDNLALAERSIDFHRDRLARLIHPERQIGQHEVSHLLDGSRRLAEAVAVRDVQVTSVAAVVQSLARVAAPAPSPPAPSLPVPAPPLPAQSTAHSR
;
A
#
# COMPACT_ATOMS: atom_id res chain seq x y z
N MET A 1 7.84 9.04 11.83
CA MET A 1 7.17 7.99 11.03
C MET A 1 6.15 8.71 10.17
N SER A 2 6.35 8.77 8.86
CA SER A 2 5.36 9.36 7.96
C SER A 2 4.10 8.50 8.03
N HIS A 3 3.02 9.02 8.60
CA HIS A 3 1.75 8.29 8.67
C HIS A 3 1.12 8.32 7.28
N LEU A 4 1.09 7.16 6.60
CA LEU A 4 0.38 7.08 5.33
C LEU A 4 -1.08 7.47 5.52
N THR A 5 -1.56 8.34 4.66
CA THR A 5 -2.94 8.81 4.55
C THR A 5 -3.75 7.91 3.62
N SER A 6 -5.07 8.02 3.66
CA SER A 6 -5.94 7.37 2.66
C SER A 6 -5.53 7.76 1.23
N THR A 7 -5.23 9.03 0.97
CA THR A 7 -4.79 9.52 -0.35
C THR A 7 -3.48 8.88 -0.81
N GLU A 8 -2.50 8.72 0.08
CA GLU A 8 -1.24 8.04 -0.28
C GLU A 8 -1.45 6.54 -0.52
N ILE A 9 -2.37 5.91 0.20
CA ILE A 9 -2.76 4.51 -0.06
C ILE A 9 -3.49 4.37 -1.39
N ALA A 10 -4.39 5.29 -1.74
CA ALA A 10 -5.04 5.33 -3.04
C ALA A 10 -4.01 5.35 -4.17
N GLY A 11 -3.04 6.27 -4.12
CA GLY A 11 -1.98 6.34 -5.13
C GLY A 11 -1.18 5.04 -5.26
N ARG A 12 -0.91 4.34 -4.14
CA ARG A 12 -0.23 3.04 -4.19
C ARG A 12 -1.10 1.91 -4.79
N ILE A 13 -2.41 1.95 -4.57
CA ILE A 13 -3.35 1.02 -5.19
C ILE A 13 -3.38 1.28 -6.71
N GLU A 14 -3.46 2.54 -7.12
CA GLU A 14 -3.39 2.95 -8.52
C GLU A 14 -2.10 2.47 -9.18
N ASP A 15 -0.95 2.64 -8.52
CA ASP A 15 0.35 2.14 -9.01
C ASP A 15 0.40 0.61 -9.13
N LEU A 16 -0.23 -0.12 -8.19
CA LEU A 16 -0.25 -1.58 -8.18
C LEU A 16 -1.06 -2.16 -9.34
N TYR A 17 -2.19 -1.53 -9.66
CA TYR A 17 -3.12 -2.00 -10.70
C TYR A 17 -2.98 -1.27 -12.04
N GLY A 18 -2.24 -0.16 -12.08
CA GLY A 18 -1.98 0.62 -13.30
C GLY A 18 -3.21 1.37 -13.84
N ALA A 19 -4.17 1.70 -12.99
CA ALA A 19 -5.38 2.42 -13.37
C ALA A 19 -5.85 3.37 -12.25
N PRO A 20 -6.60 4.45 -12.58
CA PRO A 20 -7.17 5.37 -11.59
C PRO A 20 -8.13 4.68 -10.61
N LEU A 21 -8.20 5.18 -9.37
CA LEU A 21 -9.01 4.56 -8.32
C LEU A 21 -10.49 4.47 -8.70
N ALA A 22 -11.04 5.50 -9.34
CA ALA A 22 -12.44 5.51 -9.80
C ALA A 22 -12.74 4.41 -10.83
N ASP A 23 -11.81 4.14 -11.74
CA ASP A 23 -11.95 3.08 -12.74
C ASP A 23 -11.84 1.70 -12.09
N LEU A 24 -10.94 1.55 -11.11
CA LEU A 24 -10.80 0.33 -10.31
C LEU A 24 -12.05 0.04 -9.47
N GLU A 25 -12.65 1.06 -8.87
CA GLU A 25 -13.91 0.94 -8.13
C GLU A 25 -15.05 0.49 -9.03
N ALA A 26 -15.22 1.12 -10.20
CA ALA A 26 -16.22 0.72 -11.18
C ALA A 26 -16.00 -0.73 -11.63
N HIS A 27 -14.75 -1.10 -11.92
CA HIS A 27 -14.40 -2.47 -12.31
C HIS A 27 -14.70 -3.50 -11.21
N ALA A 28 -14.44 -3.16 -9.95
CA ALA A 28 -14.66 -4.05 -8.81
C ALA A 28 -16.15 -4.27 -8.51
N GLN A 29 -17.04 -3.38 -8.92
CA GLN A 29 -18.50 -3.52 -8.75
C GLN A 29 -19.08 -4.63 -9.63
N ASP A 30 -18.53 -4.82 -10.83
CA ASP A 30 -19.00 -5.80 -11.82
C ASP A 30 -18.37 -7.19 -11.65
N GLN A 31 -17.43 -7.35 -10.70
CA GLN A 31 -16.69 -8.59 -10.49
C GLN A 31 -16.99 -9.26 -9.14
N PRO A 32 -16.82 -10.59 -9.05
CA PRO A 32 -16.87 -11.27 -7.77
C PRO A 32 -15.77 -10.74 -6.82
N PRO A 33 -16.01 -10.70 -5.50
CA PRO A 33 -15.07 -10.15 -4.54
C PRO A 33 -13.67 -10.80 -4.63
N GLY A 34 -12.64 -9.96 -4.78
CA GLY A 34 -11.25 -10.39 -4.87
C GLY A 34 -10.30 -9.46 -4.10
N MET A 35 -8.99 -9.60 -4.34
CA MET A 35 -7.96 -8.78 -3.68
C MET A 35 -8.18 -7.27 -3.94
N LEU A 36 -8.59 -6.89 -5.15
CA LEU A 36 -8.89 -5.49 -5.48
C LEU A 36 -10.05 -4.96 -4.62
N SER A 37 -11.17 -5.68 -4.56
CA SER A 37 -12.32 -5.31 -3.74
C SER A 37 -11.95 -5.19 -2.25
N ALA A 38 -11.08 -6.08 -1.76
CA ALA A 38 -10.59 -6.03 -0.38
C ALA A 38 -9.72 -4.78 -0.12
N LEU A 39 -8.80 -4.45 -1.03
CA LEU A 39 -7.96 -3.25 -0.92
C LEU A 39 -8.78 -1.97 -0.97
N LEU A 40 -9.76 -1.88 -1.87
CA LEU A 40 -10.69 -0.75 -1.94
C LEU A 40 -11.48 -0.60 -0.64
N GLY A 41 -12.02 -1.71 -0.10
CA GLY A 41 -12.70 -1.69 1.20
C GLY A 41 -11.79 -1.27 2.36
N MET A 42 -10.52 -1.68 2.38
CA MET A 42 -9.54 -1.24 3.39
C MET A 42 -9.20 0.25 3.26
N HIS A 43 -9.04 0.74 2.02
CA HIS A 43 -8.88 2.17 1.72
C HIS A 43 -10.08 2.98 2.22
N ASP A 44 -11.30 2.53 1.95
CA ASP A 44 -12.52 3.23 2.37
C ASP A 44 -12.67 3.28 3.88
N ASN A 45 -12.33 2.17 4.57
CA ASN A 45 -12.32 2.13 6.03
C ASN A 45 -11.29 3.09 6.62
N LEU A 46 -10.12 3.22 6.00
CA LEU A 46 -9.11 4.21 6.40
C LEU A 46 -9.63 5.64 6.19
N ALA A 47 -10.17 5.95 5.01
CA ALA A 47 -10.74 7.26 4.70
C ALA A 47 -11.92 7.62 5.62
N LEU A 48 -12.72 6.63 6.03
CA LEU A 48 -13.78 6.81 7.01
C LEU A 48 -13.23 7.13 8.40
N ALA A 49 -12.18 6.43 8.84
CA ALA A 49 -11.54 6.69 10.13
C ALA A 49 -10.92 8.10 10.18
N GLU A 50 -10.27 8.54 9.10
CA GLU A 50 -9.73 9.90 8.98
C GLU A 50 -10.83 10.96 9.07
N ARG A 51 -11.94 10.79 8.34
CA ARG A 51 -13.11 11.69 8.44
C ARG A 51 -13.75 11.69 9.84
N SER A 52 -13.74 10.55 10.54
CA SER A 52 -14.24 10.45 11.91
C SER A 52 -13.37 11.24 12.89
N ILE A 53 -12.04 11.22 12.72
CA ILE A 53 -11.11 12.05 13.50
C ILE A 53 -11.43 13.52 13.31
N ASP A 54 -11.57 13.99 12.06
CA ASP A 54 -11.89 15.38 11.76
C ASP A 54 -13.22 15.79 12.38
N PHE A 55 -14.26 14.96 12.24
CA PHE A 55 -15.57 15.20 12.84
C PHE A 55 -15.50 15.35 14.37
N HIS A 56 -14.80 14.43 15.05
CA HIS A 56 -14.68 14.46 16.51
C HIS A 56 -13.81 15.62 17.00
N ARG A 57 -12.73 15.95 16.27
CA ARG A 57 -11.89 17.11 16.53
C ARG A 57 -12.69 18.40 16.43
N ASP A 58 -13.45 18.58 15.35
CA ASP A 58 -14.26 19.78 15.14
C ASP A 58 -15.38 19.89 16.18
N ARG A 59 -15.98 18.77 16.58
CA ARG A 59 -16.96 18.75 17.68
C ARG A 59 -16.33 19.17 19.00
N LEU A 60 -15.14 18.68 19.33
CA LEU A 60 -14.41 19.09 20.54
C LEU A 60 -14.02 20.56 20.49
N ALA A 61 -13.51 21.04 19.35
CA ALA A 61 -13.14 22.45 19.15
C ALA A 61 -14.31 23.40 19.45
N ARG A 62 -15.53 23.03 19.02
CA ARG A 62 -16.75 23.79 19.34
C ARG A 62 -17.10 23.79 20.83
N LEU A 63 -16.77 22.72 21.56
CA LEU A 63 -17.06 22.62 23.00
C LEU A 63 -16.05 23.39 23.86
N ILE A 64 -14.79 23.51 23.42
CA ILE A 64 -13.73 24.24 24.13
C ILE A 64 -13.56 25.68 23.67
N HIS A 65 -14.52 26.22 22.91
CA HIS A 65 -14.42 27.59 22.39
C HIS A 65 -14.24 28.58 23.55
N PRO A 66 -13.27 29.51 23.51
CA PRO A 66 -12.94 30.41 24.62
C PRO A 66 -14.10 31.23 25.20
N GLU A 67 -15.17 31.46 24.45
CA GLU A 67 -16.34 32.21 24.91
C GLU A 67 -17.37 31.34 25.66
N ARG A 68 -17.20 30.01 25.66
CA ARG A 68 -18.09 29.06 26.33
C ARG A 68 -17.65 28.82 27.77
N GLN A 69 -18.60 28.89 28.70
CA GLN A 69 -18.39 28.38 30.04
C GLN A 69 -18.51 26.85 30.04
N ILE A 70 -17.59 26.17 30.73
CA ILE A 70 -17.61 24.72 30.91
C ILE A 70 -18.34 24.42 32.22
N GLY A 71 -19.62 24.10 32.12
CA GLY A 71 -20.44 23.59 33.23
C GLY A 71 -20.24 22.09 33.47
N GLN A 72 -20.93 21.53 34.46
CA GLN A 72 -20.82 20.11 34.82
C GLN A 72 -21.23 19.15 33.67
N HIS A 73 -22.23 19.52 32.87
CA HIS A 73 -22.67 18.70 31.74
C HIS A 73 -21.67 18.76 30.58
N GLU A 74 -21.05 19.92 30.36
CA GLU A 74 -20.03 20.17 29.36
C GLU A 74 -18.76 19.36 29.66
N VAL A 75 -18.36 19.24 30.93
CA VAL A 75 -17.24 18.36 31.33
C VAL A 75 -17.50 16.92 30.87
N SER A 76 -18.71 16.40 31.07
CA SER A 76 -19.07 15.05 30.62
C SER A 76 -19.02 14.92 29.09
N HIS A 77 -19.49 15.93 28.35
CA HIS A 77 -19.42 15.95 26.89
C HIS A 77 -17.99 16.05 26.35
N LEU A 78 -17.10 16.76 27.04
CA LEU A 78 -15.68 16.84 26.70
C LEU A 78 -14.99 15.49 26.91
N LEU A 79 -15.29 14.80 28.01
CA LEU A 79 -14.74 13.47 28.28
C LEU A 79 -15.22 12.44 27.24
N ASP A 80 -16.52 12.42 26.94
CA ASP A 80 -17.08 11.55 25.88
C ASP A 80 -16.49 11.89 24.50
N GLY A 81 -16.41 13.18 24.16
CA GLY A 81 -15.83 13.61 22.89
C GLY A 81 -14.36 13.24 22.75
N SER A 82 -13.58 13.37 23.83
CA SER A 82 -12.16 12.99 23.86
C SER A 82 -11.98 11.49 23.73
N ARG A 83 -12.83 10.70 24.40
CA ARG A 83 -12.85 9.24 24.25
C ARG A 83 -13.12 8.83 22.81
N ARG A 84 -14.16 9.39 22.19
CA ARG A 84 -14.52 9.07 20.79
C ARG A 84 -13.42 9.46 19.80
N LEU A 85 -12.75 10.60 20.03
CA LEU A 85 -11.60 10.98 19.22
C LEU A 85 -10.46 9.97 19.36
N ALA A 86 -10.14 9.52 20.58
CA ALA A 86 -9.11 8.53 20.81
C ALA A 86 -9.44 7.17 20.15
N GLU A 87 -10.71 6.74 20.21
CA GLU A 87 -11.18 5.54 19.52
C GLU A 87 -11.02 5.66 17.99
N ALA A 88 -11.40 6.79 17.40
CA ALA A 88 -11.23 7.04 15.96
C ALA A 88 -9.75 7.01 15.54
N VAL A 89 -8.85 7.60 16.34
CA VAL A 89 -7.40 7.55 16.13
C VAL A 89 -6.89 6.11 16.19
N ALA A 90 -7.30 5.33 17.20
CA ALA A 90 -6.88 3.93 17.33
C ALA A 90 -7.33 3.09 16.12
N VAL A 91 -8.57 3.28 15.64
CA VAL A 91 -9.06 2.60 14.43
C VAL A 91 -8.23 3.01 13.22
N ARG A 92 -7.96 4.31 13.04
CA ARG A 92 -7.15 4.82 11.93
C ARG A 92 -5.74 4.21 11.92
N ASP A 93 -5.10 4.06 13.06
CA ASP A 93 -3.77 3.46 13.18
C ASP A 93 -3.77 1.97 12.81
N VAL A 94 -4.79 1.22 13.24
CA VAL A 94 -4.97 -0.19 12.85
C VAL A 94 -5.20 -0.30 11.34
N GLN A 95 -6.04 0.56 10.76
CA GLN A 95 -6.34 0.54 9.34
C GLN A 95 -5.09 0.86 8.52
N VAL A 96 -4.35 1.93 8.85
CA VAL A 96 -3.09 2.28 8.17
C VAL A 96 -2.09 1.13 8.25
N THR A 97 -1.88 0.55 9.43
CA THR A 97 -0.92 -0.54 9.60
C THR A 97 -1.29 -1.74 8.74
N SER A 98 -2.58 -2.11 8.74
CA SER A 98 -3.08 -3.27 8.00
C SER A 98 -2.99 -3.05 6.49
N VAL A 99 -3.49 -1.92 5.98
CA VAL A 99 -3.49 -1.66 4.53
C VAL A 99 -2.08 -1.43 4.00
N ALA A 100 -1.22 -0.76 4.76
CA ALA A 100 0.19 -0.59 4.38
C ALA A 100 0.91 -1.94 4.27
N ALA A 101 0.67 -2.87 5.20
CA ALA A 101 1.26 -4.21 5.15
C ALA A 101 0.77 -5.01 3.94
N VAL A 102 -0.53 -4.94 3.60
CA VAL A 102 -1.08 -5.61 2.42
C VAL A 102 -0.55 -5.00 1.13
N VAL A 103 -0.56 -3.68 0.99
CA VAL A 103 0.00 -3.00 -0.18
C VAL A 103 1.49 -3.34 -0.35
N GLN A 104 2.25 -3.36 0.74
CA GLN A 104 3.67 -3.72 0.70
C GLN A 104 3.89 -5.20 0.32
N SER A 105 3.02 -6.12 0.74
CA SER A 105 3.16 -7.54 0.39
C SER A 105 2.82 -7.82 -1.08
N LEU A 106 1.98 -6.98 -1.68
CA LEU A 106 1.59 -7.06 -3.09
C LEU A 106 2.57 -6.35 -4.02
N ALA A 107 3.30 -5.36 -3.52
CA ALA A 107 4.38 -4.74 -4.27
C ALA A 107 5.42 -5.81 -4.66
N ARG A 108 5.67 -5.98 -5.96
CA ARG A 108 6.67 -6.92 -6.46
C ARG A 108 7.99 -6.69 -5.74
N VAL A 109 8.46 -7.69 -4.99
CA VAL A 109 9.84 -7.73 -4.51
C VAL A 109 10.72 -7.55 -5.74
N ALA A 110 11.53 -6.50 -5.76
CA ALA A 110 12.49 -6.29 -6.84
C ALA A 110 13.25 -7.59 -7.05
N ALA A 111 13.16 -8.16 -8.26
CA ALA A 111 13.89 -9.38 -8.58
C ALA A 111 15.36 -9.17 -8.22
N PRO A 112 16.03 -10.15 -7.58
CA PRO A 112 17.47 -10.05 -7.34
C PRO A 112 18.13 -9.69 -8.66
N ALA A 113 19.03 -8.70 -8.63
CA ALA A 113 19.71 -8.22 -9.82
C ALA A 113 20.21 -9.39 -10.67
N PRO A 114 20.03 -9.37 -12.01
CA PRO A 114 20.45 -10.47 -12.86
C PRO A 114 21.91 -10.78 -12.57
N SER A 115 22.19 -12.03 -12.20
CA SER A 115 23.56 -12.49 -11.98
C SER A 115 24.40 -12.20 -13.23
N PRO A 116 25.66 -11.76 -13.09
CA PRO A 116 26.51 -11.45 -14.22
C PRO A 116 26.60 -12.68 -15.15
N PRO A 117 26.59 -12.49 -16.48
CA PRO A 117 26.63 -13.60 -17.42
C PRO A 117 27.85 -14.48 -17.14
N ALA A 118 27.63 -15.79 -17.06
CA ALA A 118 28.71 -16.76 -16.86
C ALA A 118 29.76 -16.62 -17.97
N PRO A 119 31.07 -16.69 -17.65
CA PRO A 119 32.12 -16.58 -18.65
C PRO A 119 31.98 -17.69 -19.70
N SER A 120 32.00 -17.28 -20.96
CA SER A 120 31.89 -18.18 -22.12
C SER A 120 33.00 -19.22 -22.10
N LEU A 121 32.64 -20.51 -22.14
CA LEU A 121 33.61 -21.58 -22.27
C LEU A 121 34.30 -21.51 -23.65
N PRO A 122 35.63 -21.72 -23.72
CA PRO A 122 36.36 -21.68 -24.98
C PRO A 122 35.90 -22.78 -25.94
N VAL A 123 35.64 -22.39 -27.18
CA VAL A 123 35.18 -23.26 -28.27
C VAL A 123 36.31 -24.24 -28.66
N PRO A 124 36.04 -25.54 -28.88
CA PRO A 124 37.07 -26.50 -29.25
C PRO A 124 37.69 -26.15 -30.61
N ALA A 125 39.02 -26.28 -30.71
CA ALA A 125 39.77 -26.01 -31.94
C ALA A 125 39.38 -26.99 -33.06
N PRO A 126 39.32 -26.53 -34.33
CA PRO A 126 38.98 -27.37 -35.46
C PRO A 126 40.06 -28.44 -35.72
N PRO A 127 39.67 -29.62 -36.23
CA PRO A 127 40.61 -30.71 -36.48
C PRO A 127 41.53 -30.39 -37.66
N LEU A 128 42.82 -30.72 -37.50
CA LEU A 128 43.86 -30.56 -38.52
C LEU A 128 43.70 -31.61 -39.64
N PRO A 129 44.01 -31.26 -40.90
CA PRO A 129 43.90 -32.19 -42.02
C PRO A 129 44.97 -33.28 -41.95
N ALA A 130 44.56 -34.53 -42.16
CA ALA A 130 45.45 -35.68 -42.23
C ALA A 130 46.31 -35.62 -43.50
N GLN A 131 47.64 -35.65 -43.34
CA GLN A 131 48.57 -35.81 -44.46
C GLN A 131 48.54 -37.27 -44.92
N SER A 132 48.03 -37.49 -46.14
CA SER A 132 48.05 -38.79 -46.81
C SER A 132 49.48 -39.07 -47.32
N THR A 133 50.14 -40.07 -46.76
CA THR A 133 51.43 -40.55 -47.26
C THR A 133 51.22 -41.35 -48.55
N ALA A 134 51.52 -40.73 -49.69
CA ALA A 134 51.59 -41.41 -50.98
C ALA A 134 52.67 -42.51 -50.94
N HIS A 135 52.25 -43.77 -51.09
CA HIS A 135 53.17 -44.88 -51.32
C HIS A 135 53.63 -44.86 -52.78
N SER A 136 54.95 -44.89 -53.01
CA SER A 136 55.55 -45.12 -54.31
C SER A 136 56.38 -46.39 -54.30
N ARG A 137 55.97 -47.29 -55.19
CA ARG A 137 56.67 -48.41 -55.84
C ARG A 137 56.91 -49.71 -55.09
#